data_AF-A0AAW8BLE6-F1
#
_entry.id   AF-A0AAW8BLE6-F1
#
_cell.length_a   1.000
_cell.length_b   1.000
_cell.length_c   1.000
_cell.angle_alpha   90.00
_cell.angle_beta   90.00
_cell.angle_gamma   90.00
#
_symmetry.space_group_name_H-M   'P 1'
#
loop_
_entity.id
_entity.type
_entity.pdbx_description
1 polymer ?
#
loop_
_entity_poly.entity_id
_entity_poly.type
_entity_poly.pdbx_seq_one_letter_code
_entity_poly.pdbx_strand_id
1 'polypeptide(L)'
;MNPHAGTNTLSADFALMRSVAATIDARNQEIRAMLHAFIGRMSAVPPSVWGGVAAARFKDVVDRWNGESTRLHHVLHDIAETIRGNEAILRDAGQSHADNIAAVGGNL
;
A
#
# COMPACT_ATOMS: atom_id res chain seq x y z
N MET A 1 4.91 21.37 29.39
CA MET A 1 4.66 20.34 28.35
C MET A 1 5.86 19.40 28.36
N ASN A 2 5.67 18.10 28.64
CA ASN A 2 6.79 17.15 28.77
C ASN A 2 7.36 16.78 27.39
N PRO A 3 8.66 16.99 27.10
CA PRO A 3 9.25 16.70 25.79
C PRO A 3 9.18 15.21 25.41
N HIS A 4 9.14 14.32 26.40
CA HIS A 4 9.03 12.86 26.21
C HIS A 4 7.65 12.43 25.67
N ALA A 5 6.60 13.21 25.93
CA ALA A 5 5.27 12.91 25.42
C ALA A 5 5.17 13.16 23.90
N GLY A 6 5.82 14.22 23.39
CA GLY A 6 5.85 14.53 21.95
C GLY A 6 6.60 13.49 21.13
N THR A 7 7.75 13.01 21.61
CA THR A 7 8.53 11.95 20.95
C THR A 7 7.78 10.61 20.90
N ASN A 8 7.05 10.26 21.95
CA ASN A 8 6.25 9.04 21.99
C ASN A 8 5.08 9.08 21.01
N THR A 9 4.40 10.22 20.88
CA THR A 9 3.33 10.41 19.90
C THR A 9 3.87 10.29 18.47
N LEU A 10 4.99 10.94 18.15
CA LEU A 10 5.59 10.87 16.80
C LEU A 10 6.03 9.45 16.42
N SER A 11 6.59 8.71 17.37
CA SER A 11 6.95 7.29 17.18
C SER A 11 5.73 6.41 16.89
N ALA A 12 4.62 6.65 17.59
CA ALA A 12 3.36 5.96 17.34
C ALA A 12 2.78 6.28 15.95
N ASP A 13 2.85 7.54 15.51
CA ASP A 13 2.39 7.97 14.19
C ASP A 13 3.21 7.29 13.07
N PHE A 14 4.53 7.17 13.21
CA PHE A 14 5.36 6.44 12.24
C PHE A 14 5.03 4.94 12.17
N ALA A 15 4.79 4.31 13.33
CA ALA A 15 4.37 2.92 13.36
C ALA A 15 3.02 2.71 12.65
N LEU A 16 2.08 3.65 12.84
CA LEU A 16 0.79 3.65 12.15
C LEU A 16 0.97 3.81 10.63
N MET A 17 1.76 4.79 10.18
CA MET A 17 2.07 5.01 8.77
C MET A 17 2.60 3.75 8.09
N ARG A 18 3.53 3.05 8.74
CA ARG A 18 4.09 1.79 8.24
C ARG A 18 3.07 0.65 8.18
N SER A 19 2.22 0.54 9.20
CA SER A 19 1.15 -0.45 9.25
C SER A 19 0.11 -0.25 8.15
N VAL A 20 -0.25 1.01 7.86
CA VAL A 20 -1.21 1.35 6.80
C VAL A 20 -0.63 0.98 5.43
N ALA A 21 0.62 1.34 5.14
CA ALA A 21 1.30 0.98 3.90
C ALA A 21 1.34 -0.56 3.70
N ALA A 22 1.71 -1.30 4.74
CA ALA A 22 1.76 -2.77 4.68
C ALA A 22 0.37 -3.39 4.46
N THR A 23 -0.67 -2.82 5.06
CA THR A 23 -2.05 -3.28 4.88
C THR A 23 -2.53 -3.04 3.44
N ILE A 24 -2.19 -1.88 2.86
CA ILE A 24 -2.49 -1.57 1.47
C ILE A 24 -1.84 -2.61 0.54
N ASP A 25 -0.56 -2.90 0.74
CA ASP A 25 0.18 -3.91 -0.05
C ASP A 25 -0.47 -5.29 0.07
N ALA A 26 -0.83 -5.73 1.29
CA ALA A 26 -1.45 -7.03 1.53
C ALA A 26 -2.81 -7.18 0.83
N ARG A 27 -3.70 -6.18 0.96
CA ARG A 27 -5.05 -6.23 0.35
C ARG A 27 -4.99 -6.24 -1.16
N ASN A 28 -4.04 -5.53 -1.72
CA ASN A 28 -3.80 -5.49 -3.15
C ASN A 28 -3.33 -6.86 -3.69
N GLN A 29 -2.45 -7.54 -2.95
CA GLN A 29 -2.00 -8.90 -3.28
C GLN A 29 -3.14 -9.92 -3.16
N GLU A 30 -4.00 -9.82 -2.15
CA GLU A 30 -5.19 -10.66 -2.00
C GLU A 30 -6.14 -10.54 -3.19
N ILE A 31 -6.46 -9.31 -3.62
CA ILE A 31 -7.34 -9.06 -4.78
C ILE A 31 -6.77 -9.70 -6.05
N ARG A 32 -5.47 -9.54 -6.29
CA ARG A 32 -4.78 -10.14 -7.45
C ARG A 32 -4.80 -11.67 -7.40
N ALA A 33 -4.58 -12.26 -6.22
CA ALA A 33 -4.58 -13.70 -6.04
C ALA A 33 -5.98 -14.29 -6.30
N MET A 34 -7.03 -13.67 -5.76
CA MET A 34 -8.42 -14.10 -6.01
C MET A 34 -8.79 -14.04 -7.49
N LEU A 35 -8.40 -12.97 -8.18
CA LEU A 35 -8.63 -12.83 -9.61
C LEU A 35 -7.90 -13.91 -10.41
N HIS A 36 -6.60 -14.11 -10.17
CA HIS A 36 -5.83 -15.16 -10.85
C HIS A 36 -6.44 -16.54 -10.64
N ALA A 37 -6.84 -16.87 -9.41
CA ALA A 37 -7.49 -18.13 -9.11
C ALA A 37 -8.85 -18.29 -9.82
N PHE A 38 -9.62 -17.20 -9.93
CA PHE A 38 -10.86 -17.21 -10.68
C PHE A 38 -10.63 -17.42 -12.18
N ILE A 39 -9.71 -16.67 -12.80
CA ILE A 39 -9.35 -16.81 -14.22
C ILE A 39 -8.84 -18.21 -14.51
N GLY A 40 -7.97 -18.76 -13.66
CA GLY A 40 -7.45 -20.11 -13.81
C GLY A 40 -8.56 -21.17 -13.80
N ARG A 41 -9.52 -21.07 -12.87
CA ARG A 41 -10.68 -21.97 -12.81
C ARG A 41 -11.55 -21.86 -14.06
N MET A 42 -11.75 -20.64 -14.56
CA MET A 42 -12.56 -20.38 -15.74
C MET A 42 -11.92 -20.87 -17.04
N SER A 43 -10.62 -20.66 -17.19
CA SER A 43 -9.84 -21.16 -18.34
C SER A 43 -9.74 -22.68 -18.38
N ALA A 44 -9.94 -23.36 -17.24
CA ALA A 44 -9.97 -24.81 -17.16
C ALA A 44 -11.34 -25.41 -17.55
N VAL A 45 -12.39 -24.58 -17.74
CA VAL A 45 -13.70 -25.08 -18.16
C VAL A 45 -13.65 -25.53 -19.62
N PRO A 46 -14.12 -26.75 -19.95
CA PRO A 46 -14.08 -27.26 -21.32
C PRO A 46 -14.82 -26.35 -22.32
N PRO A 47 -14.32 -26.16 -23.55
CA PRO A 47 -14.99 -25.37 -24.57
C PRO A 47 -16.39 -25.87 -24.96
N SER A 48 -16.65 -27.16 -24.76
CA SER A 48 -17.97 -27.78 -24.96
C SER A 48 -19.01 -27.28 -23.96
N VAL A 49 -18.58 -26.81 -22.79
CA VAL A 49 -19.43 -26.25 -21.72
C VAL A 49 -19.39 -24.72 -21.76
N TRP A 50 -18.22 -24.15 -22.04
CA TRP A 50 -17.98 -22.71 -22.03
C TRP A 50 -17.33 -22.27 -23.35
N GLY A 51 -18.14 -22.01 -24.37
CA GLY A 51 -17.69 -21.65 -25.73
C GLY A 51 -18.49 -20.51 -26.36
N GLY A 52 -18.06 -20.10 -27.55
CA GLY A 52 -18.78 -19.10 -28.37
C GLY A 52 -18.77 -17.69 -27.79
N VAL A 53 -19.83 -16.93 -28.07
CA VAL A 53 -19.92 -15.49 -27.75
C VAL A 53 -19.82 -15.22 -26.24
N ALA A 54 -20.37 -16.11 -25.39
CA ALA A 54 -20.28 -15.98 -23.94
C ALA A 54 -18.83 -16.07 -23.43
N ALA A 55 -18.03 -16.96 -24.01
CA ALA A 55 -16.60 -17.08 -23.71
C ALA A 55 -15.83 -15.81 -24.10
N ALA A 56 -16.11 -15.26 -25.29
CA ALA A 56 -15.48 -14.03 -25.76
C ALA A 56 -15.80 -12.83 -24.86
N ARG A 57 -17.08 -12.64 -24.49
CA ARG A 57 -17.50 -11.56 -23.59
C ARG A 57 -16.92 -11.69 -22.19
N PHE A 58 -16.82 -12.92 -21.68
CA PHE A 58 -16.15 -13.16 -20.41
C PHE A 58 -14.68 -12.74 -20.47
N LYS A 59 -13.98 -13.11 -21.55
CA LYS A 59 -12.58 -12.70 -21.75
C LYS A 59 -12.42 -11.18 -21.78
N ASP A 60 -13.29 -10.46 -22.49
CA ASP A 60 -13.27 -8.98 -22.51
C ASP A 60 -13.39 -8.37 -21.10
N VAL A 61 -14.29 -8.91 -20.28
CA VAL A 61 -14.51 -8.46 -18.89
C VAL A 61 -13.29 -8.76 -18.02
N VAL A 62 -12.70 -9.95 -18.16
CA VAL A 62 -11.48 -10.34 -17.44
C VAL A 62 -10.30 -9.46 -17.80
N ASP A 63 -10.08 -9.20 -19.09
CA ASP A 63 -8.96 -8.38 -19.55
C ASP A 63 -9.10 -6.94 -19.03
N ARG A 64 -10.32 -6.38 -19.06
CA ARG A 64 -10.62 -5.07 -18.48
C ARG A 64 -10.38 -5.06 -16.97
N TRP A 65 -10.92 -6.03 -16.24
CA TRP A 65 -10.74 -6.13 -14.78
C TRP A 65 -9.26 -6.22 -14.42
N ASN A 66 -8.48 -7.00 -15.16
CA ASN A 66 -7.03 -7.14 -14.94
C ASN A 66 -6.30 -5.79 -15.14
N GLY A 67 -6.70 -5.03 -16.16
CA GLY A 67 -6.21 -3.66 -16.38
C GLY A 67 -6.53 -2.73 -15.22
N GLU A 68 -7.79 -2.70 -14.76
CA GLU A 68 -8.20 -1.87 -13.62
C GLU A 68 -7.53 -2.30 -12.31
N SER A 69 -7.34 -3.61 -12.09
CA SER A 69 -6.62 -4.13 -10.91
C SER A 69 -5.14 -3.72 -10.92
N THR A 70 -4.50 -3.73 -12.09
CA THR A 70 -3.12 -3.25 -12.26
C THR A 70 -3.03 -1.76 -12.00
N ARG A 71 -4.00 -0.98 -12.49
CA ARG A 71 -4.06 0.45 -12.23
C ARG A 71 -4.24 0.76 -10.75
N LEU A 72 -5.18 0.08 -10.09
CA LEU A 72 -5.39 0.18 -8.65
C LEU A 72 -4.10 -0.17 -7.89
N HIS A 73 -3.38 -1.20 -8.33
CA HIS A 73 -2.12 -1.60 -7.74
C HIS A 73 -1.07 -0.48 -7.78
N HIS A 74 -0.86 0.14 -8.93
CA HIS A 74 0.09 1.25 -9.04
C HIS A 74 -0.31 2.42 -8.14
N VAL A 75 -1.59 2.81 -8.14
CA VAL A 75 -2.07 3.91 -7.29
C VAL A 75 -1.86 3.61 -5.80
N LEU A 76 -2.19 2.39 -5.36
CA LEU A 76 -2.00 1.97 -3.97
C LEU A 76 -0.52 1.90 -3.58
N HIS A 77 0.33 1.44 -4.50
CA HIS A 77 1.78 1.43 -4.32
C HIS A 77 2.34 2.86 -4.20
N ASP A 78 1.92 3.77 -5.06
CA ASP A 78 2.33 5.17 -5.03
C ASP A 78 1.91 5.87 -3.73
N ILE A 79 0.71 5.55 -3.21
CA ILE A 79 0.25 6.02 -1.90
C ILE A 79 1.15 5.49 -0.78
N ALA A 80 1.49 4.19 -0.81
CA ALA A 80 2.38 3.58 0.18
C ALA A 80 3.78 4.21 0.15
N GLU A 81 4.34 4.45 -1.04
CA GLU A 81 5.62 5.16 -1.23
C GLU A 81 5.56 6.60 -0.70
N THR A 82 4.47 7.31 -0.98
CA THR A 82 4.25 8.67 -0.45
C THR A 82 4.25 8.67 1.09
N ILE A 83 3.58 7.69 1.71
CA ILE A 83 3.55 7.54 3.17
C ILE A 83 4.96 7.25 3.71
N ARG A 84 5.73 6.35 3.07
CA ARG A 84 7.12 6.05 3.46
C ARG A 84 8.03 7.29 3.35
N GLY A 85 7.88 8.07 2.27
CA GLY A 85 8.59 9.33 2.08
C GLY A 85 8.26 10.35 3.17
N ASN A 86 6.98 10.50 3.50
CA ASN A 86 6.54 11.39 4.58
C ASN A 86 7.13 10.96 5.94
N GLU A 87 7.17 9.66 6.24
CA GLU A 87 7.77 9.14 7.46
C GLU A 87 9.26 9.53 7.56
N ALA A 88 10.01 9.35 6.47
CA ALA A 88 11.43 9.67 6.44
C ALA A 88 11.69 11.17 6.67
N ILE A 89 10.95 12.04 6.00
CA ILE A 89 11.06 13.50 6.15
C ILE A 89 10.74 13.94 7.57
N LEU A 90 9.64 13.43 8.14
CA LEU A 90 9.23 13.79 9.50
C LEU A 90 10.21 13.28 10.56
N ARG A 91 10.81 12.10 10.35
CA ARG A 91 11.82 11.54 11.24
C ARG A 91 13.09 12.39 11.24
N ASP A 92 13.54 12.82 10.06
CA ASP A 92 14.71 13.69 9.91
C ASP A 92 14.49 15.08 10.57
N ALA A 93 13.31 15.67 10.35
CA ALA A 93 12.93 16.92 11.00
C ALA A 93 12.87 16.79 12.54
N GLY A 94 12.34 15.67 13.05
CA GLY A 94 12.30 15.36 14.47
C GLY A 94 13.70 15.22 15.10
N GLN A 95 14.61 14.52 14.42
CA GLN A 95 16.00 14.37 14.87
C GLN A 95 16.73 15.72 14.88
N SER A 96 16.63 16.49 13.80
CA SER A 96 17.21 17.83 13.70
C SER A 96 16.69 18.76 14.81
N HIS A 97 15.40 18.68 15.14
CA HIS A 97 14.84 19.46 16.24
C HIS A 97 15.40 19.03 17.60
N ALA A 98 15.52 17.73 17.86
CA ALA A 98 16.10 17.20 19.09
C ALA A 98 17.57 17.61 19.27
N ASP A 99 18.37 17.54 18.19
CA ASP A 99 19.78 17.93 18.18
C ASP A 99 19.95 19.43 18.49
N ASN A 100 19.10 20.28 17.89
CA ASN A 100 19.10 21.72 18.16
C ASN A 100 18.74 22.03 19.62
N ILE A 101 17.74 21.35 20.20
CA ILE A 101 17.39 21.52 21.62
C ILE A 101 18.56 21.09 22.51
N ALA A 102 19.19 19.95 22.22
CA ALA A 102 20.33 19.47 22.98
C ALA A 102 21.52 20.44 22.90
N ALA A 103 21.78 21.02 21.72
CA ALA A 103 22.85 22.00 21.53
C ALA A 103 22.59 23.31 22.29
N VAL A 104 21.34 23.78 22.36
CA VAL A 104 20.98 24.97 23.17
C VAL A 104 21.05 24.65 24.67
N GLY A 105 20.58 23.48 25.09
CA GLY A 105 20.61 23.06 26.50
C GLY A 105 22.01 22.76 27.03
N GLY A 106 22.95 22.33 26.18
CA GLY A 106 24.36 22.12 26.55
C GLY A 106 25.21 23.39 26.59
N ASN A 107 24.67 24.53 26.11
CA ASN A 107 25.30 25.85 26.17
C ASN A 107 24.81 26.71 27.36
N LEU A 108 24.08 26.11 28.30
CA LEU A 108 23.67 26.69 29.58
C LEU A 108 24.39 25.98 30.73
#